data_AF-A0A1M3HDS4-F1
#
_entry.id   AF-A0A1M3HDS4-F1
#
_cell.length_a   1.000
_cell.length_b   1.000
_cell.length_c   1.000
_cell.angle_alpha   90.00
_cell.angle_beta   90.00
_cell.angle_gamma   90.00
#
_symmetry.space_group_name_H-M   'P 1'
#
loop_
_entity.id
_entity.type
_entity.pdbx_description
1 polymer ?
#
loop_
_entity_poly.entity_id
_entity_poly.type
_entity_poly.pdbx_seq_one_letter_code
_entity_poly.pdbx_strand_id
1 'polypeptide(L)'
;MNQGPSADLLPLPLPAERTGRMVLVAMRRMAAHGIRDAHAAWLMLDLFGARFRRPLVLLRAFMLEFAQASHRPIRIAPCCSLRMTRDEGLLIDALILACDHPGLAEDALVRLSGNPCIFEPLSAAAVFSRAIGELEPARAYQPPSSLASGA
;
A
#
# COMPACT_ATOMS: atom_id res chain seq x y z
N MET A 1 -35.33 -10.19 14.59
CA MET A 1 -33.93 -9.87 14.94
C MET A 1 -33.05 -11.00 14.45
N ASN A 2 -32.16 -10.70 13.49
CA ASN A 2 -30.86 -11.35 13.17
C ASN A 2 -30.56 -11.20 11.67
N GLN A 3 -30.07 -10.02 11.29
CA GLN A 3 -29.23 -9.88 10.11
C GLN A 3 -27.79 -9.91 10.64
N GLY A 4 -27.08 -11.02 10.40
CA GLY A 4 -25.61 -11.03 10.53
C GLY A 4 -25.04 -10.04 9.51
N PRO A 5 -23.96 -9.31 9.83
CA PRO A 5 -23.45 -8.28 8.94
C PRO A 5 -23.07 -8.95 7.63
N SER A 6 -23.69 -8.51 6.53
CA SER A 6 -23.18 -8.73 5.19
C SER A 6 -21.70 -8.37 5.24
N ALA A 7 -20.83 -9.37 5.20
CA ALA A 7 -19.42 -9.17 4.93
C ALA A 7 -19.40 -8.56 3.53
N ASP A 8 -19.47 -7.23 3.47
CA ASP A 8 -19.37 -6.43 2.26
C ASP A 8 -18.22 -7.02 1.46
N LEU A 9 -18.53 -7.64 0.32
CA LEU A 9 -17.55 -8.23 -0.56
C LEU A 9 -16.59 -7.10 -0.94
N LEU A 10 -15.45 -7.06 -0.27
CA LEU A 10 -14.41 -6.06 -0.51
C LEU A 10 -14.15 -5.98 -2.02
N PRO A 11 -14.21 -4.79 -2.64
CA PRO A 11 -14.45 -4.68 -4.07
C PRO A 11 -13.28 -5.18 -4.92
N LEU A 12 -12.04 -5.09 -4.42
CA LEU A 12 -10.84 -5.34 -5.22
C LEU A 12 -10.21 -6.71 -4.92
N PRO A 13 -9.58 -7.38 -5.90
CA PRO A 13 -8.75 -8.56 -5.65
C PRO A 13 -7.50 -8.16 -4.85
N LEU A 14 -6.77 -9.13 -4.31
CA LEU A 14 -5.43 -8.90 -3.76
C LEU A 14 -4.42 -8.57 -4.88
N PRO A 15 -3.28 -7.93 -4.57
CA PRO A 15 -2.21 -7.72 -5.54
C PRO A 15 -1.73 -9.06 -6.15
N ALA A 16 -1.48 -9.06 -7.46
CA ALA A 16 -1.02 -10.24 -8.18
C ALA A 16 0.40 -10.67 -7.77
N GLU A 17 1.24 -9.72 -7.38
CA GLU A 17 2.62 -9.97 -6.97
C GLU A 17 2.73 -10.28 -5.47
N ARG A 18 3.67 -11.17 -5.11
CA ARG A 18 3.93 -11.53 -3.70
C ARG A 18 4.29 -10.29 -2.88
N THR A 19 5.16 -9.44 -3.39
CA THR A 19 5.65 -8.22 -2.73
C THR A 19 4.49 -7.29 -2.39
N GLY A 20 3.61 -7.01 -3.36
CA GLY A 20 2.40 -6.22 -3.13
C GLY A 20 1.48 -6.82 -2.08
N ARG A 21 1.27 -8.14 -2.08
CA ARG A 21 0.45 -8.81 -1.04
C ARG A 21 1.06 -8.67 0.35
N MET A 22 2.36 -8.87 0.49
CA MET A 22 3.05 -8.80 1.77
C MET A 22 3.07 -7.36 2.31
N VAL A 23 3.28 -6.37 1.45
CA VAL A 23 3.19 -4.94 1.80
C VAL A 23 1.78 -4.57 2.25
N LEU A 24 0.75 -5.03 1.54
CA LEU A 24 -0.65 -4.85 1.97
C LEU A 24 -0.90 -5.42 3.37
N VAL A 25 -0.47 -6.65 3.64
CA VAL A 25 -0.65 -7.27 4.97
C VAL A 25 0.13 -6.48 6.02
N ALA A 26 1.36 -6.04 5.73
CA ALA A 26 2.13 -5.20 6.64
C ALA A 26 1.41 -3.87 6.96
N MET A 27 0.82 -3.20 5.96
CA MET A 27 0.02 -1.99 6.19
C MET A 27 -1.23 -2.27 7.04
N ARG A 28 -1.94 -3.36 6.77
CA ARG A 28 -3.10 -3.79 7.59
C ARG A 28 -2.71 -4.05 9.04
N ARG A 29 -1.57 -4.70 9.25
CA ARG A 29 -1.00 -4.93 10.60
C ARG A 29 -0.68 -3.61 11.29
N MET A 30 0.00 -2.69 10.61
CA MET A 30 0.38 -1.39 11.17
C MET A 30 -0.82 -0.51 11.50
N ALA A 31 -1.84 -0.48 10.64
CA ALA A 31 -3.09 0.22 10.90
C ALA A 31 -3.87 -0.40 12.07
N ALA A 32 -3.91 -1.75 12.09
CA ALA A 32 -4.43 -2.62 13.14
C ALA A 32 -3.91 -2.34 14.56
N HIS A 33 -2.57 -2.36 14.65
CA HIS A 33 -1.86 -2.65 15.90
C HIS A 33 -0.69 -1.70 16.16
N GLY A 34 -0.59 -0.64 15.36
CA GLY A 34 0.41 0.40 15.48
C GLY A 34 1.58 0.25 14.52
N ILE A 35 2.20 1.38 14.19
CA ILE A 35 3.26 1.51 13.19
C ILE A 35 4.49 0.62 13.46
N ARG A 36 4.70 0.23 14.72
CA ARG A 36 5.82 -0.61 15.19
C ARG A 36 5.46 -2.10 15.30
N ASP A 37 4.35 -2.55 14.71
CA ASP A 37 3.89 -3.94 14.77
C ASP A 37 5.01 -4.94 14.41
N ALA A 38 5.16 -5.97 15.25
CA ALA A 38 6.22 -6.96 15.13
C ALA A 38 5.97 -7.93 13.96
N HIS A 39 4.71 -8.28 13.68
CA HIS A 39 4.39 -9.14 12.54
C HIS A 39 4.66 -8.42 11.22
N ALA A 40 4.37 -7.12 11.13
CA ALA A 40 4.75 -6.31 9.97
C ALA A 40 6.27 -6.31 9.75
N ALA A 41 7.06 -6.19 10.84
CA ALA A 41 8.52 -6.29 10.74
C ALA A 41 8.99 -7.67 10.27
N TRP A 42 8.37 -8.74 10.78
CA TRP A 42 8.66 -10.11 10.37
C TRP A 42 8.31 -10.38 8.91
N LEU A 43 7.19 -9.86 8.40
CA LEU A 43 6.81 -9.97 6.99
C LEU A 43 7.84 -9.29 6.07
N MET A 44 8.35 -8.12 6.47
CA MET A 44 9.39 -7.43 5.71
C MET A 44 10.72 -8.20 5.75
N LEU A 45 11.05 -8.83 6.89
CA LEU A 45 12.21 -9.71 7.01
C LEU A 45 12.09 -10.95 6.11
N ASP A 46 10.93 -11.62 6.09
CA ASP A 46 10.66 -12.76 5.20
C ASP A 46 10.80 -12.36 3.72
N LEU A 47 10.30 -11.18 3.36
CA LEU A 47 10.28 -10.71 1.98
C LEU A 47 11.65 -10.24 1.48
N PHE A 48 12.40 -9.49 2.28
CA PHE A 48 13.62 -8.79 1.84
C PHE A 48 14.92 -9.28 2.51
N GLY A 49 14.83 -10.30 3.37
CA GLY A 49 15.98 -10.87 4.07
C GLY A 49 16.76 -9.82 4.87
N ALA A 50 18.09 -9.91 4.85
CA ALA A 50 18.98 -9.01 5.62
C ALA A 50 18.79 -7.52 5.30
N ARG A 51 18.24 -7.18 4.13
CA ARG A 51 18.05 -5.79 3.66
C ARG A 51 16.68 -5.21 4.03
N PHE A 52 15.86 -5.93 4.79
CA PHE A 52 14.48 -5.54 5.15
C PHE A 52 14.33 -4.21 5.88
N ARG A 53 15.38 -3.74 6.58
CA ARG A 53 15.28 -2.54 7.44
C ARG A 53 14.93 -1.29 6.64
N ARG A 54 15.54 -1.10 5.46
CA ARG A 54 15.29 0.06 4.59
C ARG A 54 13.83 0.12 4.12
N PRO A 55 13.27 -0.90 3.44
CA PRO A 55 11.88 -0.86 3.02
C PRO A 55 10.90 -0.82 4.21
N LEU A 56 11.21 -1.47 5.35
CA LEU A 56 10.37 -1.41 6.54
C LEU A 56 10.28 0.01 7.13
N VAL A 57 11.41 0.72 7.25
CA VAL A 57 11.43 2.10 7.75
C VAL A 57 10.71 3.04 6.79
N LEU A 58 10.91 2.88 5.49
CA LEU A 58 10.26 3.72 4.48
C LEU A 58 8.74 3.49 4.42
N LEU A 59 8.28 2.23 4.53
CA LEU A 59 6.84 1.93 4.61
C LEU A 59 6.20 2.56 5.85
N ARG A 60 6.91 2.54 6.99
CA ARG A 60 6.45 3.18 8.22
C ARG A 60 6.38 4.70 8.10
N ALA A 61 7.40 5.30 7.48
CA ALA A 61 7.40 6.73 7.20
C ALA A 61 6.19 7.09 6.32
N PHE A 62 6.01 6.40 5.20
CA PHE A 62 4.85 6.59 4.33
C PHE A 62 3.52 6.50 5.08
N MET A 63 3.30 5.44 5.86
CA MET A 63 2.07 5.25 6.62
C MET A 63 1.82 6.38 7.64
N LEU A 64 2.88 6.91 8.26
CA LEU A 64 2.77 8.01 9.23
C LEU A 64 2.47 9.33 8.52
N GLU A 65 3.24 9.68 7.49
CA GLU A 65 3.04 10.90 6.70
C GLU A 65 1.64 10.90 6.06
N PHE A 66 1.21 9.76 5.53
CA PHE A 66 -0.11 9.65 4.91
C PHE A 66 -1.25 9.78 5.92
N ALA A 67 -1.12 9.15 7.10
CA ALA A 67 -2.10 9.29 8.16
C ALA A 67 -2.23 10.73 8.67
N GLN A 68 -1.12 11.48 8.69
CA GLN A 68 -1.10 12.91 9.08
C GLN A 68 -1.68 13.81 7.99
N ALA A 69 -1.38 13.54 6.72
CA ALA A 69 -1.83 14.34 5.59
C ALA A 69 -3.29 14.09 5.20
N SER A 70 -3.92 13.00 5.64
CA SER A 70 -5.29 12.67 5.22
C SER A 70 -6.36 13.48 5.95
N HIS A 71 -7.29 14.06 5.18
CA HIS A 71 -8.46 14.79 5.69
C HIS A 71 -9.65 13.89 6.00
N ARG A 72 -9.51 12.56 5.84
CA ARG A 72 -10.61 11.61 6.05
C ARG A 72 -10.11 10.30 6.63
N PRO A 73 -10.99 9.52 7.29
CA PRO A 73 -10.63 8.17 7.70
C PRO A 73 -10.36 7.28 6.48
N ILE A 74 -9.30 6.47 6.56
CA ILE A 74 -8.90 5.50 5.54
C ILE A 74 -9.43 4.12 5.92
N ARG A 75 -10.15 3.47 5.00
CA ARG A 75 -10.75 2.16 5.24
C ARG A 75 -9.74 1.05 4.97
N ILE A 76 -9.29 0.41 6.03
CA ILE A 76 -8.39 -0.75 5.97
C ILE A 76 -9.17 -2.00 6.37
N ALA A 77 -9.02 -3.07 5.60
CA ALA A 77 -9.66 -4.35 5.89
C ALA A 77 -8.92 -5.12 6.99
N PRO A 78 -9.58 -6.08 7.66
CA PRO A 78 -8.90 -7.02 8.55
C PRO A 78 -7.72 -7.71 7.88
N CYS A 79 -6.66 -8.01 8.65
CA CYS A 79 -5.42 -8.59 8.12
C CYS A 79 -5.61 -9.93 7.38
N CYS A 80 -6.64 -10.70 7.73
CA CYS A 80 -6.99 -11.99 7.12
C CYS A 80 -7.88 -11.89 5.87
N SER A 81 -8.29 -10.69 5.46
CA SER A 81 -9.19 -10.50 4.32
C SER A 81 -8.53 -10.88 2.99
N LEU A 82 -9.19 -11.75 2.22
CA LEU A 82 -8.71 -12.24 0.91
C LEU A 82 -8.99 -11.28 -0.26
N ARG A 83 -9.42 -10.06 0.02
CA ARG A 83 -9.78 -9.00 -0.93
C ARG A 83 -9.42 -7.65 -0.33
N MET A 84 -9.41 -6.59 -1.13
CA MET A 84 -9.01 -5.24 -0.71
C MET A 84 -10.17 -4.25 -0.74
N THR A 85 -10.14 -3.27 0.18
CA THR A 85 -10.94 -2.05 0.04
C THR A 85 -10.46 -1.24 -1.15
N ARG A 86 -11.26 -0.27 -1.61
CA ARG A 86 -10.82 0.70 -2.63
C ARG A 86 -9.65 1.56 -2.12
N ASP A 87 -9.67 1.89 -0.84
CA ASP A 87 -8.64 2.70 -0.18
C ASP A 87 -7.28 1.98 -0.17
N GLU A 88 -7.29 0.68 0.15
CA GLU A 88 -6.10 -0.17 0.10
C GLU A 88 -5.55 -0.31 -1.32
N GLY A 89 -6.42 -0.40 -2.33
CA GLY A 89 -6.01 -0.40 -3.73
C GLY A 89 -5.24 0.87 -4.09
N LEU A 90 -5.77 2.04 -3.72
CA LEU A 90 -5.10 3.32 -3.96
C LEU A 90 -3.77 3.46 -3.21
N LEU A 91 -3.66 2.94 -1.98
CA LEU A 91 -2.39 2.90 -1.24
C LEU A 91 -1.34 2.07 -1.97
N ILE A 92 -1.72 0.89 -2.46
CA ILE A 92 -0.82 0.00 -3.20
C ILE A 92 -0.42 0.63 -4.53
N ASP A 93 -1.37 1.18 -5.29
CA ASP A 93 -1.08 1.86 -6.55
C ASP A 93 -0.11 3.02 -6.35
N ALA A 94 -0.32 3.85 -5.32
CA ALA A 94 0.60 4.94 -4.99
C ALA A 94 2.01 4.43 -4.67
N LEU A 95 2.15 3.40 -3.84
CA LEU A 95 3.45 2.82 -3.48
C LEU A 95 4.18 2.18 -4.66
N ILE A 96 3.45 1.57 -5.61
CA ILE A 96 4.05 0.95 -6.79
C ILE A 96 4.46 2.04 -7.79
N LEU A 97 3.57 2.97 -8.10
CA LEU A 97 3.76 3.95 -9.17
C LEU A 97 4.69 5.11 -8.79
N ALA A 98 4.90 5.41 -7.51
CA ALA A 98 5.55 6.66 -7.10
C ALA A 98 6.98 6.88 -7.64
N CYS A 99 7.75 5.82 -7.94
CA CYS A 99 9.09 6.00 -8.52
C CYS A 99 9.04 6.29 -10.03
N ASP A 100 8.23 5.55 -10.79
CA ASP A 100 8.24 5.58 -12.26
C ASP A 100 7.18 6.52 -12.86
N HIS A 101 6.07 6.71 -12.14
CA HIS A 101 4.92 7.50 -12.56
C HIS A 101 4.39 8.37 -11.40
N PRO A 102 5.19 9.35 -10.91
CA PRO A 102 4.85 10.13 -9.71
C PRO A 102 3.52 10.88 -9.83
N GLY A 103 3.14 11.36 -11.02
CA GLY A 103 1.84 12.02 -11.22
C GLY A 103 0.63 11.11 -10.98
N LEU A 104 0.70 9.83 -11.41
CA LEU A 104 -0.37 8.87 -11.15
C LEU A 104 -0.43 8.48 -9.66
N ALA A 105 0.72 8.42 -9.00
CA ALA A 105 0.79 8.18 -7.55
C ALA A 105 0.21 9.38 -6.77
N GLU A 106 0.54 10.60 -7.17
CA GLU A 106 -0.04 11.84 -6.64
C GLU A 106 -1.56 11.84 -6.78
N ASP A 107 -2.09 11.59 -7.98
CA ASP A 107 -3.53 11.50 -8.22
C ASP A 107 -4.20 10.46 -7.31
N ALA A 108 -3.57 9.29 -7.12
CA ALA A 108 -4.07 8.26 -6.23
C ALA A 108 -4.08 8.74 -4.76
N LEU A 109 -3.01 9.38 -4.29
CA LEU A 109 -2.89 9.90 -2.94
C LEU A 109 -3.86 11.05 -2.67
N VAL A 110 -4.04 11.99 -3.59
CA VAL A 110 -5.00 13.10 -3.47
C VAL A 110 -6.44 12.57 -3.39
N ARG A 111 -6.79 11.62 -4.29
CA ARG A 111 -8.11 10.97 -4.27
C ARG A 111 -8.36 10.20 -2.99
N LEU A 112 -7.33 9.55 -2.46
CA LEU A 112 -7.42 8.79 -1.22
C LEU A 112 -7.53 9.71 0.00
N SER A 113 -6.69 10.73 0.08
CA SER A 113 -6.52 11.60 1.26
C SER A 113 -7.59 12.67 1.38
N GLY A 114 -8.18 13.13 0.27
CA GLY A 114 -8.99 14.34 0.23
C GLY A 114 -8.17 15.63 0.45
N ASN A 115 -6.84 15.55 0.31
CA ASN A 115 -5.90 16.64 0.50
C ASN A 115 -5.04 16.79 -0.77
N PRO A 116 -5.03 17.96 -1.43
CA PRO A 116 -4.17 18.19 -2.59
C PRO A 116 -2.68 18.34 -2.24
N CYS A 117 -2.34 18.60 -0.98
CA CYS A 117 -0.96 18.76 -0.53
C CYS A 117 -0.43 17.43 0.05
N ILE A 118 0.14 16.57 -0.80
CA ILE A 118 0.58 15.20 -0.45
C ILE A 118 2.09 14.96 -0.68
N PHE A 119 2.92 16.01 -0.65
CA PHE A 119 4.33 15.94 -1.03
C PHE A 119 5.14 14.97 -0.14
N GLU A 120 4.92 15.00 1.16
CA GLU A 120 5.62 14.15 2.14
C GLU A 120 5.29 12.66 1.95
N PRO A 121 4.02 12.23 1.93
CA PRO A 121 3.69 10.83 1.65
C PRO A 121 4.09 10.42 0.22
N LEU A 122 4.01 11.30 -0.78
CA LEU A 122 4.46 11.00 -2.14
C LEU A 122 5.97 10.74 -2.20
N SER A 123 6.76 11.59 -1.55
CA SER A 123 8.21 11.42 -1.43
C SER A 123 8.55 10.10 -0.76
N ALA A 124 7.93 9.80 0.40
CA ALA A 124 8.11 8.56 1.12
C ALA A 124 7.72 7.32 0.27
N ALA A 125 6.63 7.41 -0.50
CA ALA A 125 6.22 6.36 -1.43
C ALA A 125 7.25 6.16 -2.55
N ALA A 126 7.81 7.23 -3.12
CA ALA A 126 8.79 7.15 -4.21
C ALA A 126 10.10 6.50 -3.75
N VAL A 127 10.62 6.87 -2.58
CA VAL A 127 11.83 6.22 -2.05
C VAL A 127 11.57 4.79 -1.60
N PHE A 128 10.36 4.47 -1.11
CA PHE A 128 9.96 3.09 -0.84
C PHE A 128 9.94 2.26 -2.13
N SER A 129 9.26 2.74 -3.17
CA SER A 129 9.15 2.11 -4.50
C SER A 129 10.53 1.81 -5.09
N ARG A 130 11.43 2.80 -5.05
CA ARG A 130 12.81 2.62 -5.48
C ARG A 130 13.55 1.57 -4.64
N ALA A 131 13.40 1.62 -3.32
CA ALA A 131 14.07 0.69 -2.43
C ALA A 131 13.63 -0.76 -2.65
N ILE A 132 12.35 -1.02 -2.95
CA ILE A 132 11.89 -2.38 -3.27
C ILE A 132 12.35 -2.81 -4.67
N GLY A 133 12.39 -1.90 -5.66
CA GLY A 133 12.90 -2.20 -7.00
C GLY A 133 14.39 -2.59 -7.03
N GLU A 134 15.18 -2.06 -6.10
CA GLU A 134 16.59 -2.46 -5.91
C GLU A 134 16.75 -3.86 -5.25
N LEU A 135 15.69 -4.38 -4.62
CA LEU A 135 15.72 -5.63 -3.84
C LEU A 135 15.02 -6.79 -4.56
N GLU A 136 14.07 -6.49 -5.43
CA GLU A 136 13.50 -7.47 -6.35
C GLU A 136 14.52 -7.79 -7.44
N PRO A 137 14.69 -9.06 -7.83
CA PRO A 137 15.45 -9.38 -9.03
C PRO A 137 14.78 -8.69 -10.23
N ALA A 138 15.59 -8.08 -11.11
CA ALA A 138 15.13 -7.25 -12.24
C ALA A 138 13.91 -7.87 -12.95
N ARG A 139 12.74 -7.23 -12.83
CA ARG A 139 11.48 -7.66 -13.46
C ARG A 139 11.12 -6.72 -14.60
N ALA A 140 10.65 -7.30 -15.71
CA ALA A 140 9.97 -6.57 -16.77
C ALA A 140 8.66 -5.98 -16.23
N TYR A 141 8.50 -4.67 -16.35
CA TYR A 141 7.28 -3.94 -16.01
C TYR A 141 6.07 -4.53 -16.75
N GLN A 142 4.98 -4.83 -16.03
CA GLN A 142 3.69 -5.23 -16.60
C GLN A 142 2.63 -4.26 -16.07
N PRO A 143 1.97 -3.46 -16.92
CA PRO A 143 1.02 -2.45 -16.45
C PRO A 143 -0.26 -3.08 -15.85
N PRO A 144 -0.92 -2.39 -14.90
CA PRO A 144 -2.12 -2.91 -14.24
C PRO A 144 -3.31 -3.04 -15.20
N SER A 145 -4.02 -4.17 -15.10
CA SER A 145 -5.14 -4.55 -15.97
C SER A 145 -6.34 -3.59 -15.93
N SER A 146 -6.41 -2.68 -14.95
CA SER A 146 -7.44 -1.65 -14.82
C SER A 146 -7.31 -0.53 -15.86
N LEU A 147 -6.16 -0.39 -16.53
CA LEU A 147 -5.93 0.59 -17.61
C LEU A 147 -6.16 0.00 -19.01
N ALA A 148 -6.35 -1.33 -19.15
CA ALA A 148 -6.51 -2.00 -20.44
C ALA A 148 -7.96 -2.00 -20.96
N SER A 149 -8.94 -1.57 -20.15
CA SER A 149 -10.37 -1.57 -20.51
C SER A 149 -10.89 -0.18 -20.87
N GLY A 150 -10.10 0.58 -21.63
CA GLY A 150 -10.45 1.95 -22.06
C GLY A 150 -10.01 2.30 -23.48
N ALA A 151 -9.78 1.29 -24.34
CA ALA A 151 -9.49 1.46 -25.77
C ALA A 151 -10.59 0.82 -26.62
#